data_AF-A0A921GG58-F1
#
_entry.id   AF-A0A921GG58-F1
#
_cell.length_a   1.000
_cell.length_b   1.000
_cell.length_c   1.000
_cell.angle_alpha   90.00
_cell.angle_beta   90.00
_cell.angle_gamma   90.00
#
_symmetry.space_group_name_H-M   'P 1'
#
loop_
_entity.id
_entity.type
_entity.pdbx_description
1 polymer ?
#
loop_
_entity_poly.entity_id
_entity_poly.type
_entity_poly.pdbx_seq_one_letter_code
_entity_poly.pdbx_strand_id
1 'polypeptide(L)'
;MEGFIGIAVAGITALLGAYMIVTGDCRLLHGYHYATTPESERPRLARETGAWMVVLAVAIALMIPSALPDWATVVGVVLLVAGIAGTLVTIARHNGGLVTSASGSGLVGLGPRASMAVCVAVGALLSLMGVIPGAHMIVTGDVSLLHGYHYANVALADVPALATGEGLAMVGLGASALIFMIGIGGQSALRPASRWAKVLMVAGGVLFAASIVAMLLLIVHFNGSLMGA
;
A
#
# COMPACT_ATOMS: atom_id res chain seq x y z
N MET A 1 18.13 4.02 -17.13
CA MET A 1 18.45 3.96 -15.68
C MET A 1 17.28 3.40 -14.87
N GLU A 2 16.04 3.83 -15.15
CA GLU A 2 14.84 3.37 -14.43
C GLU A 2 14.61 1.86 -14.49
N GLY A 3 14.79 1.23 -15.67
CA GLY A 3 14.67 -0.23 -15.79
C GLY A 3 15.71 -1.01 -14.97
N PHE A 4 16.93 -0.50 -14.84
CA PHE A 4 17.98 -1.13 -14.02
C PHE A 4 17.66 -1.06 -12.53
N ILE A 5 17.12 0.06 -12.06
CA ILE A 5 16.65 0.23 -10.68
C ILE A 5 15.49 -0.74 -10.40
N GLY A 6 14.53 -0.87 -11.32
CA GLY A 6 13.43 -1.83 -11.20
C GLY A 6 13.90 -3.28 -11.05
N ILE A 7 14.87 -3.70 -11.88
CA ILE A 7 15.44 -5.06 -11.82
C ILE A 7 16.17 -5.27 -10.49
N ALA A 8 16.96 -4.28 -10.04
CA ALA A 8 17.67 -4.37 -8.78
C ALA A 8 16.72 -4.48 -7.58
N VAL A 9 15.65 -3.67 -7.55
CA VAL A 9 14.60 -3.74 -6.52
C VAL A 9 13.92 -5.10 -6.53
N ALA A 10 13.47 -5.59 -7.70
CA ALA A 10 12.87 -6.91 -7.82
C ALA A 10 13.80 -8.03 -7.34
N GLY A 11 15.08 -7.99 -7.75
CA GLY A 11 16.08 -8.98 -7.33
C GLY A 11 16.30 -8.99 -5.82
N ILE A 12 16.46 -7.82 -5.19
CA ILE A 12 16.61 -7.71 -3.72
C ILE A 12 15.36 -8.21 -3.02
N THR A 13 14.16 -7.83 -3.47
CA THR A 13 12.90 -8.28 -2.87
C THR A 13 12.76 -9.80 -2.96
N ALA A 14 13.13 -10.41 -4.09
CA ALA A 14 13.12 -11.87 -4.27
C ALA A 14 14.10 -12.57 -3.34
N LEU A 15 15.33 -12.04 -3.19
CA LEU A 15 16.35 -12.61 -2.32
C LEU A 15 15.95 -12.53 -0.83
N LEU A 16 15.38 -11.41 -0.40
CA LEU A 16 14.85 -11.26 0.96
C LEU A 16 13.71 -12.27 1.21
N GLY A 17 12.77 -12.39 0.27
CA GLY A 17 11.69 -13.37 0.35
C GLY A 17 12.21 -14.81 0.41
N ALA A 18 13.14 -15.18 -0.46
CA ALA A 18 13.76 -16.50 -0.48
C ALA A 18 14.50 -16.82 0.82
N TYR A 19 15.25 -15.85 1.37
CA TYR A 19 15.90 -15.99 2.67
C TYR A 19 14.88 -16.28 3.77
N MET A 20 13.76 -15.55 3.83
CA MET A 20 12.70 -15.79 4.83
C MET A 20 12.04 -17.16 4.67
N ILE A 21 11.85 -17.63 3.44
CA ILE A 21 11.32 -18.98 3.14
C ILE A 21 12.27 -20.06 3.67
N VAL A 22 13.57 -19.91 3.41
CA VAL A 22 14.57 -20.92 3.79
C VAL A 22 14.81 -20.93 5.30
N THR A 23 15.00 -19.75 5.89
CA THR A 23 15.44 -19.62 7.29
C THR A 23 14.28 -19.59 8.29
N GLY A 24 13.09 -19.12 7.87
CA GLY A 24 12.03 -18.78 8.81
C GLY A 24 12.36 -17.56 9.68
N ASP A 25 13.34 -16.74 9.31
CA ASP A 25 13.71 -15.55 10.09
C ASP A 25 12.75 -14.39 9.78
N CYS A 26 11.98 -13.97 10.80
CA CYS A 26 11.03 -12.88 10.68
C CYS A 26 11.66 -11.49 10.88
N ARG A 27 12.96 -11.38 11.19
CA ARG A 27 13.62 -10.09 11.50
C ARG A 27 13.75 -9.16 10.28
N LEU A 28 13.56 -9.69 9.08
CA LEU A 28 13.48 -8.89 7.85
C LEU A 28 12.14 -8.18 7.69
N LEU A 29 11.10 -8.63 8.41
CA LEU A 29 9.85 -7.87 8.53
C LEU A 29 10.05 -6.70 9.48
N HIS A 30 9.29 -5.62 9.30
CA HIS A 30 9.19 -4.60 10.34
C HIS A 30 8.75 -5.23 11.67
N GLY A 31 9.35 -4.80 12.79
CA GLY A 31 9.13 -5.39 14.11
C GLY A 31 7.64 -5.50 14.50
N TYR A 32 6.82 -4.53 14.09
CA TYR A 32 5.38 -4.55 14.36
C TYR A 32 4.62 -5.67 13.63
N HIS A 33 5.15 -6.23 12.54
CA HIS A 33 4.50 -7.34 11.81
C HIS A 33 4.53 -8.66 12.58
N TYR A 34 5.47 -8.86 13.51
CA TYR A 34 5.59 -10.13 14.25
C TYR A 34 5.64 -9.96 15.78
N ALA A 35 5.60 -8.73 16.29
CA ALA A 35 5.73 -8.47 17.73
C ALA A 35 4.63 -9.11 18.59
N THR A 36 3.45 -9.37 18.04
CA THR A 36 2.32 -10.07 18.71
C THR A 36 2.13 -11.50 18.23
N THR A 37 2.96 -11.97 17.30
CA THR A 37 2.97 -13.36 16.82
C THR A 37 3.68 -14.25 17.85
N PRO A 38 3.05 -15.36 18.29
CA PRO A 38 3.69 -16.34 19.17
C PRO A 38 5.01 -16.82 18.59
N GLU A 39 6.03 -17.02 19.44
CA GLU A 39 7.38 -17.37 18.96
C GLU A 39 7.41 -18.65 18.12
N SER A 40 6.55 -19.61 18.45
CA SER A 40 6.37 -20.86 17.71
C SER A 40 5.83 -20.66 16.29
N GLU A 41 5.06 -19.60 16.03
CA GLU A 41 4.46 -19.30 14.73
C GLU A 41 5.33 -18.37 13.87
N ARG A 42 6.32 -17.67 14.47
CA ARG A 42 7.18 -16.73 13.74
C ARG A 42 7.90 -17.35 12.53
N PRO A 43 8.44 -18.59 12.60
CA PRO A 43 9.03 -19.23 11.42
C PRO A 43 8.02 -19.44 10.29
N ARG A 44 6.77 -19.80 10.62
CA ARG A 44 5.72 -20.00 9.63
C ARG A 44 5.26 -18.68 9.01
N LEU A 45 5.08 -17.64 9.83
CA LEU A 45 4.82 -16.27 9.39
C LEU A 45 5.91 -15.81 8.40
N ALA A 46 7.19 -16.00 8.73
CA ALA A 46 8.31 -15.61 7.87
C ALA A 46 8.28 -16.33 6.53
N ARG A 47 8.00 -17.64 6.52
CA ARG A 47 7.92 -18.41 5.27
C ARG A 47 6.76 -17.97 4.37
N GLU A 48 5.58 -17.80 4.95
CA GLU A 48 4.40 -17.39 4.20
C GLU A 48 4.53 -15.94 3.68
N THR A 49 5.03 -15.01 4.50
CA THR A 49 5.32 -13.62 4.05
C THR A 49 6.45 -13.57 3.03
N GLY A 50 7.50 -14.38 3.19
CA GLY A 50 8.58 -14.51 2.21
C GLY A 50 8.08 -14.98 0.84
N ALA A 51 7.12 -15.90 0.79
CA ALA A 51 6.48 -16.31 -0.46
C ALA A 51 5.75 -15.15 -1.15
N TRP A 52 5.01 -14.33 -0.39
CA TRP A 52 4.38 -13.13 -0.94
C TRP A 52 5.38 -12.06 -1.37
N MET A 53 6.53 -11.93 -0.70
CA MET A 53 7.62 -11.07 -1.17
C MET A 53 8.17 -11.53 -2.52
N VAL A 54 8.30 -12.83 -2.76
CA VAL A 54 8.70 -13.35 -4.08
C VAL A 54 7.63 -13.01 -5.13
N VAL A 55 6.34 -13.13 -4.80
CA VAL A 55 5.25 -12.69 -5.70
C VAL A 55 5.35 -11.20 -6.01
N LEU A 56 5.64 -10.36 -5.01
CA LEU A 56 5.86 -8.92 -5.19
C LEU A 56 7.07 -8.62 -6.07
N ALA A 57 8.16 -9.39 -5.93
CA ALA A 57 9.32 -9.24 -6.79
C ALA A 57 9.01 -9.55 -8.25
N VAL A 58 8.25 -10.62 -8.51
CA VAL A 58 7.76 -10.96 -9.86
C VAL A 58 6.86 -9.84 -10.39
N ALA A 59 5.95 -9.34 -9.57
CA ALA A 59 5.08 -8.22 -9.93
C ALA A 59 5.88 -6.99 -10.39
N ILE A 60 6.88 -6.59 -9.60
CA ILE A 60 7.77 -5.46 -9.93
C ILE A 60 8.50 -5.72 -11.24
N ALA A 61 9.06 -6.92 -11.43
CA ALA A 61 9.78 -7.28 -12.65
C ALA A 61 8.90 -7.21 -13.91
N LEU A 62 7.63 -7.60 -13.81
CA LEU A 62 6.67 -7.56 -14.92
C LEU A 62 6.21 -6.14 -15.27
N MET A 63 6.29 -5.19 -14.33
CA MET A 63 5.93 -3.79 -14.53
C MET A 63 7.11 -2.92 -14.99
N ILE A 64 8.29 -3.50 -15.25
CA ILE A 64 9.46 -2.73 -15.72
C ILE A 64 9.20 -2.30 -17.16
N PRO A 65 9.01 -0.98 -17.42
CA PRO A 65 8.74 -0.51 -18.77
C PRO A 65 9.98 -0.78 -19.63
N SER A 66 9.78 -1.15 -20.90
CA SER A 66 10.78 -1.45 -21.95
C SER A 66 11.28 -2.89 -22.14
N ALA A 67 10.96 -3.84 -21.25
CA ALA A 67 11.46 -5.22 -21.37
C ALA A 67 10.41 -6.26 -21.81
N LEU A 68 9.12 -5.98 -21.62
CA LEU A 68 8.04 -6.94 -21.79
C LEU A 68 6.82 -6.31 -22.49
N PRO A 69 5.95 -7.09 -23.14
CA PRO A 69 4.74 -6.57 -23.78
C PRO A 69 3.74 -6.02 -22.73
N ASP A 70 2.88 -5.09 -23.13
CA ASP A 70 1.90 -4.40 -22.28
C ASP A 70 1.05 -5.30 -21.37
N TRP A 71 0.67 -6.48 -21.87
CA TRP A 71 -0.09 -7.45 -21.07
C TRP A 71 0.67 -7.93 -19.83
N ALA A 72 2.01 -7.94 -19.88
CA ALA A 72 2.86 -8.30 -18.75
C ALA A 72 2.72 -7.27 -17.62
N THR A 73 2.65 -5.97 -17.94
CA THR A 73 2.39 -4.91 -16.95
C THR A 73 1.05 -5.14 -16.25
N VAL A 74 0.00 -5.51 -16.99
CA VAL A 74 -1.31 -5.84 -16.39
C VAL A 74 -1.20 -7.01 -15.41
N VAL A 75 -0.51 -8.08 -15.80
CA VAL A 75 -0.24 -9.22 -14.90
C VAL A 75 0.58 -8.78 -13.69
N GLY A 76 1.57 -7.92 -13.88
CA GLY A 76 2.38 -7.33 -12.83
C GLY A 76 1.55 -6.55 -11.81
N VAL A 77 0.63 -5.70 -12.27
CA VAL A 77 -0.31 -4.97 -11.40
C VAL A 77 -1.18 -5.94 -10.60
N VAL A 78 -1.75 -6.97 -11.24
CA VAL A 78 -2.56 -7.98 -10.55
C VAL A 78 -1.75 -8.71 -9.47
N LEU A 79 -0.52 -9.12 -9.78
CA LEU A 79 0.36 -9.78 -8.82
C LEU A 79 0.82 -8.85 -7.70
N LEU A 80 1.00 -7.55 -7.97
CA LEU A 80 1.33 -6.56 -6.95
C LEU A 80 0.23 -6.50 -5.90
N VAL A 81 -1.02 -6.39 -6.37
CA VAL A 81 -2.21 -6.32 -5.51
C VAL A 81 -2.36 -7.61 -4.71
N ALA A 82 -2.24 -8.77 -5.37
CA ALA A 82 -2.31 -10.07 -4.72
C ALA A 82 -1.20 -10.26 -3.68
N GLY A 83 0.03 -9.84 -3.99
CA GLY A 83 1.19 -9.92 -3.11
C GLY A 83 1.06 -9.05 -1.86
N ILE A 84 0.57 -7.81 -2.02
CA ILE A 84 0.28 -6.92 -0.88
C ILE A 84 -0.81 -7.53 -0.02
N ALA A 85 -1.95 -7.90 -0.62
CA ALA A 85 -3.08 -8.48 0.11
C ALA A 85 -2.68 -9.79 0.83
N GLY A 86 -1.95 -10.67 0.17
CA GLY A 86 -1.44 -11.92 0.72
C GLY A 86 -0.50 -11.69 1.90
N THR A 87 0.40 -10.72 1.81
CA THR A 87 1.30 -10.33 2.91
C THR A 87 0.49 -9.84 4.12
N LEU A 88 -0.46 -8.92 3.91
CA LEU A 88 -1.29 -8.36 4.98
C LEU A 88 -2.18 -9.41 5.65
N VAL A 89 -2.82 -10.27 4.85
CA VAL A 89 -3.64 -11.39 5.35
C VAL A 89 -2.79 -12.36 6.16
N THR A 90 -1.59 -12.70 5.68
CA THR A 90 -0.67 -13.60 6.39
C THR A 90 -0.29 -13.02 7.75
N ILE A 91 0.10 -11.74 7.80
CA ILE A 91 0.42 -11.04 9.05
C ILE A 91 -0.77 -11.07 10.00
N ALA A 92 -1.98 -10.76 9.52
CA ALA A 92 -3.19 -10.77 10.34
C ALA A 92 -3.53 -12.19 10.87
N ARG A 93 -3.39 -13.23 10.02
CA ARG A 93 -3.66 -14.64 10.40
C ARG A 93 -2.74 -15.13 11.50
N HIS A 94 -1.47 -14.72 11.47
CA HIS A 94 -0.47 -15.06 12.49
C HIS A 94 -0.43 -14.06 13.66
N ASN A 95 -1.52 -13.30 13.87
CA ASN A 95 -1.66 -12.34 14.96
C ASN A 95 -0.60 -11.23 14.97
N GLY A 96 -0.01 -10.89 13.83
CA GLY A 96 0.92 -9.78 13.67
C GLY A 96 0.26 -8.41 13.91
N GLY A 97 1.04 -7.43 14.37
CA GLY A 97 0.56 -6.17 14.97
C GLY A 97 -0.19 -5.21 14.05
N LEU A 98 -0.46 -5.60 12.81
CA LEU A 98 -1.13 -4.78 11.79
C LEU A 98 -2.59 -4.45 12.18
N VAL A 99 -3.25 -5.33 12.96
CA VAL A 99 -4.64 -5.15 13.44
C VAL A 99 -4.79 -5.43 14.94
N THR A 100 -3.75 -5.98 15.57
CA THR A 100 -3.75 -6.45 16.96
C THR A 100 -2.96 -5.53 17.88
N SER A 101 -2.37 -4.47 17.32
CA SER A 101 -1.63 -3.42 18.03
C SER A 101 -0.53 -4.00 18.91
N ALA A 102 0.58 -4.38 18.29
CA ALA A 102 1.79 -4.63 19.04
C ALA A 102 2.17 -3.39 19.86
N SER A 103 2.59 -3.62 21.10
CA SER A 103 2.95 -2.64 22.12
C SER A 103 4.11 -1.69 21.75
N GLY A 104 4.44 -1.53 20.47
CA GLY A 104 5.53 -0.72 19.94
C GLY A 104 5.10 0.38 18.98
N SER A 105 3.80 0.75 18.92
CA SER A 105 3.41 1.98 18.20
C SER A 105 4.11 3.19 18.83
N GLY A 106 4.56 4.18 18.06
CA GLY A 106 5.14 5.44 18.58
C GLY A 106 4.22 6.29 19.48
N LEU A 107 3.08 5.73 19.90
CA LEU A 107 2.11 6.25 20.85
C LEU A 107 2.32 5.70 22.28
N VAL A 108 3.34 4.86 22.50
CA VAL A 108 3.66 4.29 23.83
C VAL A 108 3.88 5.43 24.83
N GLY A 109 3.11 5.40 25.94
CA GLY A 109 3.15 6.41 27.00
C GLY A 109 2.10 7.51 26.88
N LEU A 110 1.39 7.63 25.76
CA LEU A 110 0.28 8.58 25.62
C LEU A 110 -1.01 8.01 26.23
N GLY A 111 -1.76 8.88 26.92
CA GLY A 111 -3.12 8.55 27.35
C GLY A 111 -4.06 8.32 26.15
N PRO A 112 -5.20 7.64 26.34
CA PRO A 112 -6.16 7.31 25.26
C PRO A 112 -6.59 8.49 24.39
N ARG A 113 -6.94 9.63 25.02
CA ARG A 113 -7.38 10.84 24.31
C ARG A 113 -6.26 11.48 23.51
N ALA A 114 -5.05 11.50 24.05
CA ALA A 114 -3.87 12.02 23.37
C ALA A 114 -3.49 11.15 22.16
N SER A 115 -3.53 9.81 22.33
CA SER A 115 -3.31 8.87 21.23
C SER A 115 -4.31 9.08 20.09
N MET A 116 -5.59 9.24 20.41
CA MET A 116 -6.63 9.54 19.43
C MET A 116 -6.37 10.87 18.72
N ALA A 117 -6.11 11.95 19.48
CA ALA A 117 -5.87 13.27 18.92
C ALA A 117 -4.66 13.28 17.97
N VAL A 118 -3.56 12.64 18.35
CA VAL A 118 -2.36 12.50 17.51
C VAL A 118 -2.68 11.74 16.23
N CYS A 119 -3.39 10.61 16.33
CA CYS A 119 -3.74 9.83 15.15
C CYS A 119 -4.68 10.58 14.20
N VAL A 120 -5.68 11.28 14.73
CA VAL A 120 -6.59 12.12 13.93
C VAL A 120 -5.82 13.24 13.24
N ALA A 121 -4.91 13.92 13.95
CA ALA A 121 -4.11 14.99 13.38
C ALA A 121 -3.19 14.49 12.26
N VAL A 122 -2.45 13.39 12.50
CA VAL A 122 -1.59 12.76 11.49
C VAL A 122 -2.42 12.27 10.31
N GLY A 123 -3.55 11.60 10.56
CA GLY A 123 -4.47 11.14 9.52
C GLY A 123 -5.04 12.28 8.68
N ALA A 124 -5.39 13.41 9.30
CA ALA A 124 -5.85 14.59 8.59
C ALA A 124 -4.75 15.19 7.71
N LEU A 125 -3.53 15.33 8.24
CA LEU A 125 -2.38 15.81 7.46
C LEU A 125 -2.08 14.91 6.26
N LEU A 126 -2.03 13.59 6.47
CA LEU A 126 -1.84 12.61 5.38
C LEU A 126 -3.00 12.65 4.38
N SER A 127 -4.24 12.83 4.85
CA SER A 127 -5.41 12.95 3.99
C SER A 127 -5.33 14.16 3.08
N LEU A 128 -4.83 15.30 3.56
CA LEU A 128 -4.70 16.51 2.75
C LEU A 128 -3.74 16.30 1.56
N MET A 129 -2.70 15.46 1.73
CA MET A 129 -1.75 15.14 0.66
C MET A 129 -2.40 14.40 -0.53
N GLY A 130 -3.50 13.68 -0.32
CA GLY A 130 -4.26 13.04 -1.40
C GLY A 130 -5.48 13.86 -1.85
N VAL A 131 -6.24 14.40 -0.89
CA VAL A 131 -7.51 15.08 -1.17
C VAL A 131 -7.30 16.41 -1.90
N ILE A 132 -6.32 17.22 -1.51
CA ILE A 132 -6.08 18.52 -2.15
C ILE A 132 -5.71 18.35 -3.63
N PRO A 133 -4.66 17.61 -4.00
CA PRO A 133 -4.32 17.42 -5.41
C PRO A 133 -5.43 16.69 -6.17
N GLY A 134 -6.09 15.68 -5.57
CA GLY A 134 -7.16 14.96 -6.24
C GLY A 134 -8.38 15.84 -6.53
N ALA A 135 -8.81 16.68 -5.58
CA ALA A 135 -9.88 17.64 -5.78
C ALA A 135 -9.52 18.70 -6.81
N HIS A 136 -8.26 19.19 -6.79
CA HIS A 136 -7.76 20.10 -7.82
C HIS A 136 -7.91 19.49 -9.21
N MET A 137 -7.42 18.27 -9.42
CA MET A 137 -7.49 17.57 -10.71
C MET A 137 -8.93 17.37 -11.20
N ILE A 138 -9.85 17.00 -10.30
CA ILE A 138 -11.28 16.83 -10.63
C ILE A 138 -11.89 18.16 -11.11
N VAL A 139 -11.53 19.28 -10.47
CA VAL A 139 -12.10 20.59 -10.76
C VAL A 139 -11.49 21.21 -12.02
N THR A 140 -10.17 21.11 -12.19
CA THR A 140 -9.44 21.84 -13.24
C THR A 140 -9.16 21.00 -14.48
N GLY A 141 -9.21 19.67 -14.37
CA GLY A 141 -8.72 18.77 -15.41
C GLY A 141 -7.20 18.76 -15.55
N ASP A 142 -6.47 19.43 -14.65
CA ASP A 142 -5.00 19.54 -14.71
C ASP A 142 -4.32 18.34 -14.06
N VAL A 143 -3.57 17.57 -14.84
CA VAL A 143 -2.80 16.39 -14.41
C VAL A 143 -1.38 16.70 -13.92
N SER A 144 -0.96 17.97 -13.88
CA SER A 144 0.40 18.40 -13.54
C SER A 144 0.89 17.97 -12.15
N LEU A 145 -0.03 17.62 -11.25
CA LEU A 145 0.26 17.12 -9.90
C LEU A 145 0.56 15.61 -9.86
N LEU A 146 0.32 14.90 -10.96
CA LEU A 146 0.74 13.51 -11.14
C LEU A 146 2.21 13.45 -11.56
N HIS A 147 2.83 12.29 -11.34
CA HIS A 147 4.10 12.01 -12.01
C HIS A 147 3.87 11.92 -13.53
N GLY A 148 4.85 12.36 -14.32
CA GLY A 148 4.74 12.39 -15.79
C GLY A 148 4.36 11.04 -16.42
N TYR A 149 4.71 9.92 -15.79
CA TYR A 149 4.35 8.59 -16.29
C TYR A 149 2.84 8.31 -16.30
N HIS A 150 2.02 9.04 -15.54
CA HIS A 150 0.57 8.85 -15.58
C HIS A 150 -0.04 9.34 -16.89
N TYR A 151 0.58 10.33 -17.54
CA TYR A 151 -0.02 11.03 -18.67
C TYR A 151 0.88 11.19 -19.90
N ALA A 152 2.06 10.55 -19.91
CA ALA A 152 3.07 10.72 -20.95
C ALA A 152 2.55 10.48 -22.38
N ASN A 153 1.77 9.42 -22.60
CA ASN A 153 1.26 9.04 -23.93
C ASN A 153 -0.28 9.16 -24.03
N VAL A 154 -0.90 9.90 -23.11
CA VAL A 154 -2.35 10.07 -23.06
C VAL A 154 -2.76 11.10 -24.11
N ALA A 155 -3.78 10.77 -24.92
CA ALA A 155 -4.31 11.72 -25.89
C ALA A 155 -4.90 12.94 -25.19
N LEU A 156 -4.65 14.14 -25.72
CA LEU A 156 -5.11 15.40 -25.11
C LEU A 156 -6.62 15.45 -24.85
N ALA A 157 -7.42 14.77 -25.67
CA ALA A 157 -8.87 14.67 -25.49
C ALA A 157 -9.27 13.87 -24.25
N ASP A 158 -8.42 12.93 -23.80
CA ASP A 158 -8.69 12.03 -22.68
C ASP A 158 -8.11 12.55 -21.35
N VAL A 159 -7.26 13.58 -21.39
CA VAL A 159 -6.64 14.20 -20.20
C VAL A 159 -7.67 14.61 -19.14
N PRO A 160 -8.83 15.24 -19.47
CA PRO A 160 -9.82 15.58 -18.46
C PRO A 160 -10.45 14.35 -17.78
N ALA A 161 -10.65 13.27 -18.53
CA ALA A 161 -11.19 12.02 -17.98
C ALA A 161 -10.18 11.32 -17.07
N LEU A 162 -8.90 11.28 -17.48
CA LEU A 162 -7.80 10.81 -16.64
C LEU A 162 -7.69 11.64 -15.36
N ALA A 163 -7.70 12.98 -15.45
CA ALA A 163 -7.62 13.88 -14.31
C ALA A 163 -8.74 13.62 -13.29
N THR A 164 -9.96 13.38 -13.78
CA THR A 164 -11.11 13.05 -12.94
C THR A 164 -10.92 11.69 -12.26
N GLY A 165 -10.52 10.66 -13.02
CA GLY A 165 -10.33 9.30 -12.49
C GLY A 165 -9.20 9.22 -11.47
N GLU A 166 -8.02 9.73 -11.82
CA GLU A 166 -6.85 9.77 -10.95
C GLU A 166 -7.11 10.67 -9.73
N GLY A 167 -7.81 11.80 -9.94
CA GLY A 167 -8.19 12.67 -8.85
C GLY A 167 -9.13 12.00 -7.84
N LEU A 168 -10.11 11.21 -8.30
CA LEU A 168 -10.99 10.41 -7.43
C LEU A 168 -10.20 9.36 -6.66
N ALA A 169 -9.23 8.70 -7.31
CA ALA A 169 -8.38 7.72 -6.66
C ALA A 169 -7.45 8.37 -5.62
N MET A 170 -6.90 9.56 -5.88
CA MET A 170 -6.12 10.32 -4.91
C MET A 170 -6.96 10.79 -3.70
N VAL A 171 -8.21 11.22 -3.93
CA VAL A 171 -9.16 11.51 -2.83
C VAL A 171 -9.43 10.25 -2.01
N GLY A 172 -9.60 9.10 -2.66
CA GLY A 172 -9.73 7.79 -2.03
C GLY A 172 -8.53 7.44 -1.16
N LEU A 173 -7.30 7.64 -1.64
CA LEU A 173 -6.08 7.47 -0.85
C LEU A 173 -6.05 8.38 0.37
N GLY A 174 -6.37 9.67 0.21
CA GLY A 174 -6.40 10.60 1.33
C GLY A 174 -7.43 10.20 2.40
N ALA A 175 -8.66 9.90 1.97
CA ALA A 175 -9.72 9.44 2.87
C ALA A 175 -9.35 8.14 3.59
N SER A 176 -8.70 7.21 2.88
CA SER A 176 -8.25 5.94 3.45
C SER A 176 -7.23 6.13 4.57
N ALA A 177 -6.30 7.08 4.42
CA ALA A 177 -5.29 7.40 5.44
C ALA A 177 -5.94 7.92 6.72
N LEU A 178 -6.91 8.84 6.61
CA LEU A 178 -7.64 9.35 7.77
C LEU A 178 -8.42 8.25 8.48
N ILE A 179 -9.20 7.46 7.74
CA ILE A 179 -10.00 6.36 8.27
C ILE A 179 -9.11 5.35 9.00
N PHE A 180 -7.99 4.98 8.39
CA PHE A 180 -7.03 4.04 8.97
C PHE A 180 -6.42 4.56 10.27
N MET A 181 -6.00 5.84 10.28
CA MET A 181 -5.40 6.47 11.46
C MET A 181 -6.40 6.63 12.60
N ILE A 182 -7.67 6.98 12.33
CA ILE A 182 -8.73 6.99 13.37
C ILE A 182 -8.87 5.58 14.00
N GLY A 183 -8.82 4.54 13.17
CA GLY A 183 -8.80 3.15 13.62
C GLY A 183 -7.61 2.85 14.54
N ILE A 184 -6.40 3.27 14.18
CA ILE A 184 -5.20 3.13 15.03
C ILE A 184 -5.40 3.86 16.37
N GLY A 185 -5.86 5.11 16.35
CA GLY A 185 -6.13 5.88 17.57
C GLY A 185 -7.13 5.17 18.49
N GLY A 186 -8.17 4.57 17.90
CA GLY A 186 -9.20 3.81 18.61
C GLY A 186 -8.70 2.52 19.23
N GLN A 187 -7.71 1.87 18.60
CA GLN A 187 -7.00 0.71 19.16
C GLN A 187 -6.12 1.11 20.34
N SER A 188 -5.35 2.19 20.20
CA SER A 188 -4.44 2.66 21.27
C SER A 188 -5.18 3.21 22.48
N ALA A 189 -6.44 3.66 22.30
CA ALA A 189 -7.24 4.25 23.36
C ALA A 189 -7.96 3.24 24.27
N LEU A 190 -8.22 2.01 23.80
CA LEU A 190 -9.10 1.06 24.50
C LEU A 190 -8.49 -0.34 24.49
N ARG A 191 -8.33 -0.94 25.68
CA ARG A 191 -8.01 -2.37 25.86
C ARG A 191 -9.19 -3.10 26.52
N PRO A 192 -9.68 -4.22 25.96
CA PRO A 192 -9.29 -4.80 24.68
C PRO A 192 -9.66 -3.91 23.48
N ALA A 193 -8.93 -4.11 22.38
CA ALA A 193 -9.15 -3.52 21.07
C ALA A 193 -10.64 -3.41 20.70
N SER A 194 -11.15 -2.19 20.54
CA SER A 194 -12.55 -1.97 20.19
C SER A 194 -12.87 -2.47 18.77
N ARG A 195 -14.04 -3.11 18.58
CA ARG A 195 -14.44 -3.68 17.29
C ARG A 195 -14.56 -2.62 16.20
N TRP A 196 -15.10 -1.45 16.52
CA TRP A 196 -15.22 -0.34 15.57
C TRP A 196 -13.86 0.12 15.05
N ALA A 197 -12.84 0.16 15.91
CA ALA A 197 -11.49 0.57 15.50
C ALA A 197 -10.87 -0.43 14.52
N LYS A 198 -11.08 -1.74 14.73
CA LYS A 198 -10.66 -2.77 13.76
C LYS A 198 -11.39 -2.62 12.43
N VAL A 199 -12.71 -2.35 12.47
CA VAL A 199 -13.51 -2.12 11.25
C VAL A 199 -12.97 -0.93 10.48
N LEU A 200 -12.63 0.19 11.13
CA LEU A 200 -12.03 1.34 10.46
C LEU A 200 -10.66 1.04 9.88
N MET A 201 -9.78 0.32 10.60
CA MET A 201 -8.48 -0.09 10.04
C MET A 201 -8.65 -0.96 8.80
N VAL A 202 -9.56 -1.93 8.83
CA VAL A 202 -9.85 -2.78 7.66
C VAL A 202 -10.44 -1.95 6.51
N ALA A 203 -11.43 -1.10 6.80
CA ALA A 203 -12.07 -0.25 5.79
C ALA A 203 -11.07 0.72 5.14
N GLY A 204 -10.22 1.37 5.94
CA GLY A 204 -9.14 2.22 5.46
C GLY A 204 -8.15 1.43 4.60
N GLY A 205 -7.73 0.25 5.03
CA GLY A 205 -6.83 -0.60 4.25
C GLY A 205 -7.43 -1.04 2.91
N VAL A 206 -8.72 -1.41 2.89
CA VAL A 206 -9.44 -1.79 1.66
C VAL A 206 -9.57 -0.59 0.72
N LEU A 207 -9.95 0.59 1.22
CA LEU A 207 -10.07 1.79 0.42
C LEU A 207 -8.71 2.23 -0.14
N PHE A 208 -7.64 2.13 0.65
CA PHE A 208 -6.28 2.41 0.20
C PHE A 208 -5.91 1.49 -0.97
N ALA A 209 -6.10 0.18 -0.81
CA ALA A 209 -5.81 -0.80 -1.85
C ALA A 209 -6.63 -0.56 -3.12
N ALA A 210 -7.94 -0.34 -2.98
CA ALA A 210 -8.82 -0.05 -4.12
C ALA A 210 -8.41 1.23 -4.86
N SER A 211 -7.97 2.25 -4.12
CA SER A 211 -7.51 3.52 -4.71
C SER A 211 -6.20 3.35 -5.48
N ILE A 212 -5.22 2.61 -4.94
CA ILE A 212 -3.99 2.27 -5.69
C ILE A 212 -4.32 1.49 -6.95
N VAL A 213 -5.20 0.48 -6.85
CA VAL A 213 -5.65 -0.30 -8.01
C VAL A 213 -6.28 0.59 -9.07
N ALA A 214 -7.17 1.50 -8.67
CA ALA A 214 -7.80 2.43 -9.59
C ALA A 214 -6.75 3.27 -10.33
N MET A 215 -5.78 3.88 -9.61
CA MET A 215 -4.70 4.65 -10.25
C MET A 215 -3.93 3.80 -11.27
N LEU A 216 -3.46 2.62 -10.87
CA LEU A 216 -2.68 1.74 -11.77
C LEU A 216 -3.48 1.33 -13.02
N LEU A 217 -4.76 1.02 -12.87
CA LEU A 217 -5.63 0.68 -14.00
C LEU A 217 -5.93 1.88 -14.90
N LEU A 218 -6.05 3.09 -14.34
CA LEU A 218 -6.25 4.31 -15.12
C LEU A 218 -5.04 4.65 -15.98
N ILE A 219 -3.83 4.50 -15.44
CA ILE A 219 -2.59 4.64 -16.21
C ILE A 219 -2.61 3.67 -17.40
N VAL A 220 -2.93 2.39 -17.18
CA VAL A 220 -3.01 1.40 -18.26
C VAL A 220 -4.12 1.76 -19.26
N HIS A 221 -5.30 2.12 -18.77
CA HIS A 221 -6.48 2.40 -19.59
C HIS A 221 -6.29 3.57 -20.53
N PHE A 222 -5.69 4.66 -20.04
CA PHE A 222 -5.45 5.88 -20.82
C PHE A 222 -4.12 5.88 -21.57
N ASN A 223 -3.34 4.79 -21.49
CA ASN A 223 -2.02 4.68 -22.12
C ASN A 223 -0.96 5.61 -21.49
N GLY A 224 -0.87 5.69 -20.17
CA GLY A 224 0.31 6.24 -19.50
C GLY A 224 1.53 5.30 -19.59
N SER A 225 2.71 5.78 -19.22
CA SER A 225 4.00 5.12 -19.53
C SER A 225 4.35 3.91 -18.64
N LEU A 226 3.41 3.34 -17.87
CA LEU A 226 3.63 2.02 -17.27
C LEU A 226 3.74 0.91 -18.33
N MET A 227 3.31 1.18 -19.58
CA MET A 227 3.39 0.23 -20.69
C MET A 227 4.66 0.38 -21.56
N GLY A 228 5.61 1.25 -21.18
CA GLY A 228 6.71 1.62 -22.07
C GLY A 228 6.32 2.72 -23.04
N ALA A 229 7.32 3.23 -23.78
CA ALA A 229 7.23 4.43 -24.60
C ALA A 229 6.13 4.36 -25.66
#